data_AF-A0A0M3JYJ3-F1
#
_entry.id   AF-A0A0M3JYJ3-F1
#
_cell.length_a   1.000
_cell.length_b   1.000
_cell.length_c   1.000
_cell.angle_alpha   90.00
_cell.angle_beta   90.00
_cell.angle_gamma   90.00
#
_symmetry.space_group_name_H-M   'P 1'
#
loop_
_entity.id
_entity.type
_entity.pdbx_description
1 polymer ?
#
loop_
_entity_poly.entity_id
_entity_poly.type
_entity_poly.pdbx_seq_one_letter_code
_entity_poly.pdbx_strand_id
1 'polypeptide(L)'
;MLKSPVCRVHLLGHHLCEEGGMKMISLDAAMNLMLSDNESLQATKAVNIDGNILRNKIIPFTTQYVNELHRSSNIIYLSIIFDMAEIFEYNAQQKYPWRDDVIKWSIETLHKNTNTGFARKNASHFLSALISSDIATGSKLIPDLIELVIESGDQFHDWISNLVIQQIEQVSPDGANHIIESAPKREMFSLDFCELLAAVMTREQKFSCLHDNTQWLNNKLRLTTMKMLIENNEITELIHSLLVDPESRLDHFTVCYKYLPEKAQKEGVEKWIRRLDRLKMCQAEHIKQFLKICAPFTVEQFDVMYKVMKERFERNHSLFKYLTDACPAWVKLRCSSIVCDIFDRLSSSSASTSSIIPDLTIVDWSFAIFEYILQCIGDENCDFLLTKLMLLLHDDNEILREKVIRCLALHATEKQLHRLALKDERQQTRLSAIDILSARIEAGKTPSSNEETIVGELLTDSDLCVRERAICYAGKLIQLGGTVGDNVRQILSCSMNDDDNNSFAKSRRELLNVPNSQSKSNSSDQIDGYDNSNASLSDLVSRITLSDYVNNDEELDCF
;
A
#
# COMPACT_ATOMS: atom_id res chain seq x y z
N MET A 1 -36.22 -13.77 5.53
CA MET A 1 -36.67 -14.11 6.89
C MET A 1 -35.72 -15.17 7.43
N LEU A 2 -34.76 -14.98 8.33
CA LEU A 2 -34.35 -13.88 9.22
C LEU A 2 -32.81 -13.77 9.12
N LYS A 3 -32.28 -12.64 8.63
CA LYS A 3 -30.84 -12.42 8.36
C LYS A 3 -30.18 -11.43 9.33
N SER A 4 -30.75 -11.23 10.51
CA SER A 4 -30.22 -10.28 11.51
C SER A 4 -29.71 -11.02 12.76
N PRO A 5 -28.44 -10.78 13.19
CA PRO A 5 -27.85 -11.34 14.41
C PRO A 5 -28.61 -10.97 15.69
N VAL A 6 -29.28 -9.82 15.70
CA VAL A 6 -30.10 -9.33 16.84
C VAL A 6 -31.29 -10.24 17.11
N CYS A 7 -31.83 -10.92 16.08
CA CYS A 7 -32.93 -11.88 16.24
C CYS A 7 -32.49 -13.20 16.90
N ARG A 8 -31.21 -13.57 16.86
CA ARG A 8 -30.71 -14.86 17.37
C ARG A 8 -30.49 -14.85 18.88
N VAL A 9 -30.05 -13.71 19.44
CA VAL A 9 -30.00 -13.49 20.89
C VAL A 9 -31.39 -13.32 21.48
N HIS A 10 -32.30 -12.67 20.72
CA HIS A 10 -33.72 -12.62 21.09
C HIS A 10 -34.34 -14.02 21.19
N LEU A 11 -33.90 -15.02 20.41
CA LEU A 11 -34.40 -16.41 20.49
C LEU A 11 -33.93 -17.16 21.74
N LEU A 12 -32.70 -16.91 22.22
CA LEU A 12 -32.21 -17.44 23.51
C LEU A 12 -32.95 -16.79 24.69
N GLY A 13 -33.28 -15.49 24.58
CA GLY A 13 -34.10 -14.78 25.56
C GLY A 13 -35.59 -15.13 25.53
N HIS A 14 -36.19 -15.31 24.34
CA HIS A 14 -37.63 -15.60 24.19
C HIS A 14 -37.98 -17.04 24.58
N HIS A 15 -37.13 -18.03 24.28
CA HIS A 15 -37.43 -19.43 24.62
C HIS A 15 -37.11 -19.82 26.06
N LEU A 16 -36.37 -18.99 26.79
CA LEU A 16 -36.28 -19.12 28.25
C LEU A 16 -37.50 -18.51 28.96
N CYS A 17 -38.35 -17.70 28.30
CA CYS A 17 -39.42 -16.92 28.91
C CYS A 17 -40.86 -17.35 28.59
N GLU A 18 -41.10 -18.56 28.06
CA GLU A 18 -42.47 -19.10 28.01
C GLU A 18 -42.72 -20.10 29.15
N GLU A 19 -43.76 -19.77 29.93
CA GLU A 19 -44.21 -20.51 31.10
C GLU A 19 -44.53 -21.98 30.79
N GLY A 20 -44.07 -22.88 31.68
CA GLY A 20 -44.80 -24.12 31.97
C GLY A 20 -44.63 -25.33 31.05
N GLY A 21 -43.68 -25.37 30.11
CA GLY A 21 -43.49 -26.55 29.27
C GLY A 21 -42.06 -26.74 28.79
N MET A 22 -41.38 -27.77 29.30
CA MET A 22 -40.07 -28.19 28.81
C MET A 22 -40.06 -28.37 27.28
N LYS A 23 -39.26 -27.57 26.58
CA LYS A 23 -38.49 -28.04 25.43
C LYS A 23 -37.05 -27.58 25.62
N MET A 24 -36.24 -28.48 26.16
CA MET A 24 -34.79 -28.34 26.12
C MET A 24 -34.38 -28.12 24.67
N ILE A 25 -33.71 -27.00 24.40
CA ILE A 25 -32.91 -26.85 23.19
C ILE A 25 -31.90 -28.01 23.22
N SER A 26 -31.81 -28.81 22.15
CA SER A 26 -30.76 -29.83 22.09
C SER A 26 -29.41 -29.13 22.17
N LEU A 27 -28.47 -29.73 22.90
CA LEU A 27 -27.12 -29.23 23.10
C LEU A 27 -26.47 -28.77 21.76
N ASP A 28 -26.75 -29.50 20.68
CA ASP A 28 -26.33 -29.17 19.32
C ASP A 28 -26.89 -27.85 18.78
N ALA A 29 -28.13 -27.48 19.09
CA ALA A 29 -28.75 -26.26 18.59
C ALA A 29 -28.23 -25.00 19.31
N ALA A 30 -27.96 -25.09 20.63
CA ALA A 30 -27.32 -24.01 21.38
C ALA A 30 -25.84 -23.84 20.98
N MET A 31 -25.14 -24.95 20.76
CA MET A 31 -23.77 -24.94 20.25
C MET A 31 -23.69 -24.43 18.80
N ASN A 32 -24.60 -24.85 17.91
CA ASN A 32 -24.66 -24.33 16.53
C ASN A 32 -25.00 -22.83 16.48
N LEU A 33 -25.73 -22.29 17.46
CA LEU A 33 -26.00 -20.87 17.55
C LEU A 33 -24.74 -20.06 17.94
N MET A 34 -23.92 -20.57 18.86
CA MET A 34 -22.66 -19.93 19.27
C MET A 34 -21.51 -20.14 18.27
N LEU A 35 -21.51 -21.24 17.53
CA LEU A 35 -20.47 -21.59 16.56
C LEU A 35 -20.68 -20.93 15.18
N SER A 36 -21.77 -20.19 14.96
CA SER A 36 -22.21 -19.80 13.60
C SER A 36 -21.84 -18.41 13.10
N ASP A 37 -21.10 -17.55 13.82
CA ASP A 37 -20.36 -16.39 13.26
C ASP A 37 -19.70 -15.54 14.37
N ASN A 38 -18.40 -15.22 14.24
CA ASN A 38 -17.63 -14.36 15.17
C ASN A 38 -18.22 -12.94 15.34
N GLU A 39 -18.98 -12.46 14.36
CA GLU A 39 -19.67 -11.15 14.41
C GLU A 39 -20.86 -11.14 15.39
N SER A 40 -21.42 -12.30 15.73
CA SER A 40 -22.57 -12.41 16.62
C SER A 40 -22.23 -12.27 18.10
N LEU A 41 -20.99 -12.56 18.50
CA LEU A 41 -20.54 -12.46 19.90
C LEU A 41 -20.26 -11.00 20.32
N GLN A 42 -19.76 -10.17 19.39
CA GLN A 42 -19.63 -8.72 19.62
C GLN A 42 -20.99 -8.03 19.80
N ALA A 43 -22.04 -8.52 19.13
CA ALA A 43 -23.40 -8.04 19.33
C ALA A 43 -23.95 -8.38 20.73
N THR A 44 -23.56 -9.50 21.35
CA THR A 44 -23.93 -9.86 22.74
C THR A 44 -23.22 -9.05 23.81
N LYS A 45 -22.03 -8.48 23.55
CA LYS A 45 -21.35 -7.57 24.51
C LYS A 45 -22.16 -6.29 24.77
N ALA A 46 -23.08 -5.94 23.87
CA ALA A 46 -23.96 -4.78 23.96
C ALA A 46 -25.39 -5.10 24.45
N VAL A 47 -25.71 -6.36 24.73
CA VAL A 47 -27.04 -6.75 25.21
C VAL A 47 -27.06 -6.71 26.73
N ASN A 48 -27.75 -5.71 27.28
CA ASN A 48 -28.02 -5.62 28.71
C ASN A 48 -28.99 -6.75 29.09
N ILE A 49 -28.45 -7.90 29.51
CA ILE A 49 -29.26 -9.07 29.89
C ILE A 49 -29.90 -8.77 31.25
N ASP A 50 -31.22 -8.96 31.36
CA ASP A 50 -31.93 -8.81 32.63
C ASP A 50 -31.29 -9.70 33.71
N GLY A 51 -30.81 -9.08 34.79
CA GLY A 51 -30.16 -9.75 35.91
C GLY A 51 -31.01 -10.84 36.57
N ASN A 52 -32.35 -10.77 36.47
CA ASN A 52 -33.24 -11.83 36.96
C ASN A 52 -33.22 -13.08 36.07
N ILE A 53 -33.14 -12.91 34.75
CA ILE A 53 -33.01 -14.03 33.81
C ILE A 53 -31.65 -14.69 33.99
N LEU A 54 -30.61 -13.88 34.13
CA LEU A 54 -29.24 -14.33 34.37
C LEU A 54 -29.17 -15.18 35.65
N ARG A 55 -29.72 -14.66 36.76
CA ARG A 55 -29.70 -15.31 38.08
C ARG A 55 -30.54 -16.58 38.14
N ASN A 56 -31.77 -16.55 37.62
CA ASN A 56 -32.74 -17.62 37.90
C ASN A 56 -32.77 -18.72 36.83
N LYS A 57 -32.21 -18.47 35.63
CA LYS A 57 -32.26 -19.42 34.52
C LYS A 57 -30.87 -19.79 34.02
N ILE A 58 -30.04 -18.79 33.70
CA ILE A 58 -28.76 -19.02 33.04
C ILE A 58 -27.73 -19.59 34.03
N ILE A 59 -27.53 -18.98 35.20
CA ILE A 59 -26.55 -19.45 36.21
C ILE A 59 -26.84 -20.90 36.69
N PRO A 60 -28.09 -21.29 37.02
CA PRO A 60 -28.39 -22.66 37.43
C PRO A 60 -28.10 -23.69 36.33
N PHE A 61 -28.47 -23.37 35.08
CA PHE A 61 -28.22 -24.23 33.92
C PHE A 61 -26.72 -24.42 33.68
N THR A 62 -25.94 -23.32 33.66
CA THR A 62 -24.49 -23.40 33.46
C THR A 62 -23.79 -24.07 34.63
N THR A 63 -24.28 -23.92 35.86
CA THR A 63 -23.73 -24.62 37.03
C THR A 63 -23.90 -26.13 36.92
N GLN A 64 -25.07 -26.61 36.47
CA GLN A 64 -25.24 -28.03 36.19
C GLN A 64 -24.27 -28.51 35.12
N TYR A 65 -24.12 -27.75 34.04
CA TYR A 65 -23.21 -28.06 32.95
C TYR A 65 -21.74 -28.13 33.38
N VAL A 66 -21.26 -27.15 34.14
CA VAL A 66 -19.89 -27.11 34.66
C VAL A 66 -19.60 -28.27 35.62
N ASN A 67 -20.56 -28.62 36.48
CA ASN A 67 -20.43 -29.78 37.38
C ASN A 67 -20.38 -31.12 36.63
N GLU A 68 -21.09 -31.25 35.51
CA GLU A 68 -21.01 -32.43 34.63
C GLU A 68 -19.67 -32.47 33.86
N LEU A 69 -19.05 -31.31 33.61
CA LEU A 69 -17.86 -31.13 32.78
C LEU A 69 -16.54 -31.52 33.43
N HIS A 70 -16.52 -31.76 34.75
CA HIS A 70 -15.33 -32.03 35.56
C HIS A 70 -14.52 -33.29 35.14
N ARG A 71 -14.87 -33.92 34.00
CA ARG A 71 -14.33 -35.20 33.50
C ARG A 71 -13.91 -35.26 32.03
N SER A 72 -14.03 -34.21 31.21
CA SER A 72 -13.56 -34.27 29.81
C SER A 72 -12.83 -33.01 29.36
N SER A 73 -11.51 -33.13 29.22
CA SER A 73 -10.54 -32.17 28.69
C SER A 73 -10.73 -31.86 27.20
N ASN A 74 -11.89 -31.34 26.81
CA ASN A 74 -12.16 -30.90 25.45
C ASN A 74 -11.99 -29.38 25.33
N ILE A 75 -11.02 -28.97 24.49
CA ILE A 75 -10.61 -27.58 24.29
C ILE A 75 -11.76 -26.69 23.81
N ILE A 76 -12.67 -27.22 22.97
CA ILE A 76 -13.84 -26.47 22.48
C ILE A 76 -14.78 -26.11 23.63
N TYR A 77 -14.94 -27.03 24.59
CA TYR A 77 -15.82 -26.84 25.73
C TYR A 77 -15.25 -25.82 26.72
N LEU A 78 -13.95 -25.87 26.99
CA LEU A 78 -13.27 -24.84 27.78
C LEU A 78 -13.47 -23.45 27.18
N SER A 79 -13.36 -23.32 25.86
CA SER A 79 -13.59 -22.06 25.15
C SER A 79 -14.99 -21.48 25.37
N ILE A 80 -16.03 -22.33 25.29
CA ILE A 80 -17.43 -21.92 25.53
C ILE A 80 -17.62 -21.47 26.98
N ILE A 81 -17.00 -22.16 27.94
CA ILE A 81 -17.07 -21.78 29.36
C ILE A 81 -16.41 -20.41 29.58
N PHE A 82 -15.26 -20.15 28.97
CA PHE A 82 -14.60 -18.84 29.07
C PHE A 82 -15.48 -17.72 28.48
N ASP A 83 -16.11 -17.94 27.33
CA ASP A 83 -17.02 -16.94 26.73
C ASP A 83 -18.25 -16.67 27.61
N MET A 84 -18.84 -17.72 28.19
CA MET A 84 -19.94 -17.57 29.15
C MET A 84 -19.50 -16.80 30.40
N ALA A 85 -18.32 -17.12 30.92
CA ALA A 85 -17.73 -16.44 32.08
C ALA A 85 -17.47 -14.97 31.79
N GLU A 86 -16.92 -14.64 30.62
CA GLU A 86 -16.72 -13.26 30.15
C GLU A 86 -18.06 -12.50 30.16
N ILE A 87 -19.12 -13.07 29.59
CA ILE A 87 -20.46 -12.46 29.59
C ILE A 87 -20.96 -12.20 31.02
N PHE A 88 -20.71 -13.12 31.95
CA PHE A 88 -21.07 -12.91 33.35
C PHE A 88 -20.26 -11.81 34.01
N GLU A 89 -18.95 -11.70 33.78
CA GLU A 89 -18.17 -10.58 34.33
C GLU A 89 -18.62 -9.21 33.79
N TYR A 90 -19.08 -9.14 32.53
CA TYR A 90 -19.63 -7.90 31.96
C TYR A 90 -21.03 -7.52 32.48
N ASN A 91 -21.92 -8.50 32.68
CA ASN A 91 -23.33 -8.24 32.97
C ASN A 91 -23.71 -8.44 34.44
N ALA A 92 -22.96 -9.26 35.16
CA ALA A 92 -23.27 -9.64 36.52
C ALA A 92 -22.36 -8.91 37.50
N GLN A 93 -22.91 -7.93 38.21
CA GLN A 93 -22.33 -7.45 39.48
C GLN A 93 -22.41 -8.53 40.59
N GLN A 94 -22.48 -9.83 40.24
CA GLN A 94 -22.69 -10.94 41.16
C GLN A 94 -21.85 -12.15 40.77
N LYS A 95 -21.21 -12.74 41.78
CA LYS A 95 -20.36 -13.92 41.66
C LYS A 95 -21.20 -15.16 41.33
N TYR A 96 -20.80 -15.88 40.29
CA TYR A 96 -21.35 -17.19 39.93
C TYR A 96 -20.55 -18.32 40.62
N PRO A 97 -21.15 -19.51 40.83
CA PRO A 97 -20.62 -20.53 41.76
C PRO A 97 -19.28 -21.15 41.35
N TRP A 98 -18.99 -21.16 40.05
CA TRP A 98 -17.83 -21.82 39.45
C TRP A 98 -16.77 -20.81 38.97
N ARG A 99 -16.83 -19.56 39.45
CA ARG A 99 -15.89 -18.49 39.09
C ARG A 99 -14.44 -18.85 39.37
N ASP A 100 -14.16 -19.36 40.55
CA ASP A 100 -12.79 -19.68 40.97
C ASP A 100 -12.20 -20.86 40.16
N ASP A 101 -13.04 -21.84 39.80
CA ASP A 101 -12.63 -22.96 38.93
C ASP A 101 -12.27 -22.47 37.52
N VAL A 102 -13.05 -21.54 36.96
CA VAL A 102 -12.78 -20.99 35.62
C VAL A 102 -11.55 -20.09 35.62
N ILE A 103 -11.28 -19.35 36.69
CA ILE A 103 -10.00 -18.64 36.87
C ILE A 103 -8.84 -19.63 36.80
N LYS A 104 -8.91 -20.70 37.60
CA LYS A 104 -7.86 -21.74 37.61
C LYS A 104 -7.68 -22.39 36.24
N TRP A 105 -8.76 -22.77 35.56
CA TRP A 105 -8.70 -23.36 34.23
C TRP A 105 -8.16 -22.39 33.18
N SER A 106 -8.39 -21.08 33.34
CA SER A 106 -7.85 -20.06 32.44
C SER A 106 -6.33 -19.99 32.55
N ILE A 107 -5.80 -19.93 33.77
CA ILE A 107 -4.34 -19.94 34.04
C ILE A 107 -3.71 -21.23 33.50
N GLU A 108 -4.29 -22.40 33.80
CA GLU A 108 -3.81 -23.68 33.27
C GLU A 108 -3.87 -23.76 31.73
N THR A 109 -4.88 -23.13 31.12
CA THR A 109 -5.04 -23.10 29.67
C THR A 109 -3.97 -22.23 29.00
N LEU A 110 -3.62 -21.10 29.63
CA LEU A 110 -2.55 -20.22 29.16
C LEU A 110 -1.16 -20.84 29.30
N HIS A 111 -0.96 -21.70 30.31
CA HIS A 111 0.30 -22.42 30.56
C HIS A 111 0.59 -23.55 29.57
N LYS A 112 -0.44 -24.21 29.04
CA LYS A 112 -0.29 -25.40 28.18
C LYS A 112 -0.11 -25.01 26.71
N ASN A 113 1.12 -25.10 26.20
CA ASN A 113 1.46 -24.88 24.79
C ASN A 113 0.75 -25.83 23.79
N THR A 114 0.14 -26.91 24.27
CA THR A 114 -0.60 -27.89 23.44
C THR A 114 -2.06 -27.48 23.16
N ASN A 115 -2.57 -26.42 23.81
CA ASN A 115 -3.93 -25.96 23.59
C ASN A 115 -4.03 -25.07 22.34
N THR A 116 -5.09 -25.24 21.55
CA THR A 116 -5.33 -24.44 20.34
C THR A 116 -5.39 -22.94 20.69
N GLY A 117 -4.89 -22.06 19.82
CA GLY A 117 -4.92 -20.60 20.01
C GLY A 117 -6.31 -20.02 20.32
N PHE A 118 -7.39 -20.71 19.91
CA PHE A 118 -8.76 -20.33 20.20
C PHE A 118 -9.11 -20.32 21.71
N ALA A 119 -8.81 -21.40 22.44
CA ALA A 119 -9.12 -21.48 23.87
C ALA A 119 -8.26 -20.53 24.73
N ARG A 120 -6.99 -20.33 24.34
CA ARG A 120 -6.10 -19.37 25.01
C ARG A 120 -6.59 -17.92 24.81
N LYS A 121 -7.11 -17.59 23.62
CA LYS A 121 -7.73 -16.29 23.34
C LYS A 121 -8.95 -16.04 24.24
N ASN A 122 -9.88 -17.00 24.31
CA ASN A 122 -11.09 -16.83 25.13
C ASN A 122 -10.76 -16.78 26.64
N ALA A 123 -9.80 -17.59 27.10
CA ALA A 123 -9.28 -17.52 28.46
C ALA A 123 -8.72 -16.13 28.78
N SER A 124 -7.93 -15.54 27.88
CA SER A 124 -7.43 -14.17 28.05
C SER A 124 -8.55 -13.13 28.07
N HIS A 125 -9.53 -13.22 27.17
CA HIS A 125 -10.66 -12.28 27.17
C HIS A 125 -11.43 -12.32 28.50
N PHE A 126 -11.72 -13.52 29.01
CA PHE A 126 -12.33 -13.68 30.32
C PHE A 126 -11.49 -13.05 31.42
N LEU A 127 -10.19 -13.34 31.48
CA LEU A 127 -9.30 -12.78 32.49
C LEU A 127 -9.20 -11.24 32.38
N SER A 128 -9.22 -10.69 31.17
CA SER A 128 -9.22 -9.23 30.98
C SER A 128 -10.53 -8.59 31.46
N ALA A 129 -11.68 -9.23 31.19
CA ALA A 129 -12.97 -8.79 31.70
C ALA A 129 -13.00 -8.85 33.24
N LEU A 130 -12.49 -9.93 33.82
CA LEU A 130 -12.35 -10.13 35.26
C LEU A 130 -11.48 -9.06 35.93
N ILE A 131 -10.31 -8.78 35.35
CA ILE A 131 -9.38 -7.75 35.85
C ILE A 131 -10.05 -6.37 35.80
N SER A 132 -10.81 -6.10 34.75
CA SER A 132 -11.54 -4.84 34.57
C SER A 132 -12.73 -4.69 35.54
N SER A 133 -13.42 -5.79 35.88
CA SER A 133 -14.59 -5.80 36.75
C SER A 133 -14.23 -5.84 38.24
N ASP A 134 -13.14 -6.51 38.62
CA ASP A 134 -12.76 -6.81 40.01
C ASP A 134 -11.24 -6.69 40.22
N ILE A 135 -10.79 -5.45 40.44
CA ILE A 135 -9.38 -5.10 40.65
C ILE A 135 -8.74 -5.94 41.77
N ALA A 136 -9.47 -6.23 42.85
CA ALA A 136 -8.93 -6.99 43.99
C ALA A 136 -8.65 -8.46 43.64
N THR A 137 -9.48 -9.07 42.79
CA THR A 137 -9.20 -10.39 42.23
C THR A 137 -8.07 -10.30 41.20
N GLY A 138 -8.05 -9.25 40.37
CA GLY A 138 -6.96 -8.98 39.43
C GLY A 138 -5.59 -8.94 40.11
N SER A 139 -5.42 -8.16 41.19
CA SER A 139 -4.16 -8.07 41.94
C SER A 139 -3.67 -9.42 42.47
N LYS A 140 -4.57 -10.36 42.79
CA LYS A 140 -4.19 -11.70 43.26
C LYS A 140 -3.65 -12.59 42.15
N LEU A 141 -4.04 -12.34 40.91
CA LEU A 141 -3.60 -13.11 39.73
C LEU A 141 -2.24 -12.64 39.19
N ILE A 142 -1.81 -11.43 39.55
CA ILE A 142 -0.57 -10.83 39.01
C ILE A 142 0.66 -11.71 39.20
N PRO A 143 0.93 -12.33 40.37
CA PRO A 143 2.08 -13.22 40.52
C PRO A 143 2.07 -14.38 39.52
N ASP A 144 0.93 -15.06 39.36
CA ASP A 144 0.76 -16.19 38.45
C ASP A 144 0.93 -15.73 36.98
N LEU A 145 0.40 -14.56 36.63
CA LEU A 145 0.54 -13.99 35.28
C LEU A 145 1.99 -13.60 34.99
N ILE A 146 2.75 -13.09 35.96
CA ILE A 146 4.17 -12.76 35.80
C ILE A 146 4.99 -14.05 35.58
N GLU A 147 4.73 -15.09 36.37
CA GLU A 147 5.37 -16.40 36.18
C GLU A 147 5.11 -16.93 34.77
N LEU A 148 3.86 -16.87 34.31
CA LEU A 148 3.51 -17.24 32.93
C LEU A 148 4.21 -16.38 31.88
N VAL A 149 4.33 -15.06 32.08
CA VAL A 149 5.10 -14.19 31.17
C VAL A 149 6.53 -14.71 31.10
N ILE A 150 7.20 -14.94 32.24
CA ILE A 150 8.60 -15.36 32.31
C ILE A 150 8.83 -16.73 31.64
N GLU A 151 7.95 -17.70 31.88
CA GLU A 151 8.04 -19.04 31.31
C GLU A 151 7.65 -19.12 29.84
N SER A 152 6.76 -18.22 29.39
CA SER A 152 6.32 -18.18 28.01
C SER A 152 7.45 -17.68 27.10
N GLY A 153 8.20 -18.62 26.52
CA GLY A 153 9.12 -18.37 25.40
C GLY A 153 8.41 -18.35 24.04
N ASP A 154 7.08 -18.18 24.00
CA ASP A 154 6.25 -18.55 22.86
C ASP A 154 5.97 -17.39 21.89
N GLN A 155 5.88 -17.74 20.61
CA GLN A 155 6.03 -16.82 19.46
C GLN A 155 4.73 -16.16 19.00
N PHE A 156 3.57 -16.73 19.34
CA PHE A 156 2.37 -16.49 18.53
C PHE A 156 1.32 -15.60 19.15
N HIS A 157 1.18 -15.55 20.48
CA HIS A 157 0.09 -14.78 21.08
C HIS A 157 0.37 -14.43 22.56
N ASP A 158 0.99 -13.28 22.79
CA ASP A 158 1.30 -12.81 24.14
C ASP A 158 0.15 -12.00 24.74
N TRP A 159 -0.98 -12.67 24.82
CA TRP A 159 -2.14 -12.15 25.54
C TRP A 159 -1.87 -11.92 27.03
N ILE A 160 -0.83 -12.57 27.57
CA ILE A 160 -0.48 -12.52 29.00
C ILE A 160 0.19 -11.19 29.32
N SER A 161 1.12 -10.73 28.48
CA SER A 161 1.75 -9.41 28.65
C SER A 161 0.72 -8.29 28.74
N ASN A 162 -0.31 -8.32 27.88
CA ASN A 162 -1.41 -7.35 27.92
C ASN A 162 -2.23 -7.39 29.22
N LEU A 163 -2.47 -8.59 29.79
CA LEU A 163 -3.14 -8.71 31.08
C LEU A 163 -2.31 -8.11 32.22
N VAL A 164 -0.98 -8.28 32.18
CA VAL A 164 -0.07 -7.69 33.17
C VAL A 164 0.00 -6.17 33.01
N ILE A 165 0.04 -5.64 31.78
CA ILE A 165 0.04 -4.19 31.49
C ILE A 165 -1.20 -3.51 32.10
N GLN A 166 -2.39 -4.11 32.00
CA GLN A 166 -3.64 -3.56 32.56
C GLN A 166 -3.58 -3.31 34.08
N GLN A 167 -2.66 -3.99 34.77
CA GLN A 167 -2.47 -3.93 36.22
C GLN A 167 -1.02 -3.59 36.55
N ILE A 168 -0.35 -2.82 35.69
CA ILE A 168 1.07 -2.49 35.86
C ILE A 168 1.36 -1.87 37.22
N GLU A 169 0.43 -1.12 37.83
CA GLU A 169 0.61 -0.54 39.16
C GLU A 169 0.65 -1.58 40.29
N GLN A 170 0.08 -2.76 40.07
CA GLN A 170 0.00 -3.86 41.05
C GLN A 170 1.19 -4.82 40.96
N VAL A 171 2.01 -4.73 39.92
CA VAL A 171 3.22 -5.55 39.75
C VAL A 171 4.23 -5.21 40.86
N SER A 172 4.69 -6.20 41.62
CA SER A 172 5.69 -5.96 42.67
C SER A 172 7.06 -5.57 42.06
N PRO A 173 7.94 -4.87 42.81
CA PRO A 173 9.30 -4.57 42.35
C PRO A 173 10.10 -5.83 41.99
N ASP A 174 9.92 -6.92 42.76
CA ASP A 174 10.58 -8.20 42.46
C ASP A 174 10.04 -8.83 41.17
N GLY A 175 8.72 -8.77 40.96
CA GLY A 175 8.10 -9.23 39.71
C GLY A 175 8.60 -8.45 38.49
N ALA A 176 8.68 -7.12 38.62
CA ALA A 176 9.25 -6.24 37.60
C ALA A 176 10.72 -6.60 37.28
N ASN A 177 11.53 -6.86 38.31
CA ASN A 177 12.92 -7.25 38.13
C ASN A 177 13.06 -8.59 37.41
N HIS A 178 12.24 -9.59 37.75
CA HIS A 178 12.26 -10.87 37.06
C HIS A 178 11.88 -10.73 35.58
N ILE A 179 10.90 -9.88 35.23
CA ILE A 179 10.56 -9.60 33.83
C ILE A 179 11.78 -9.01 33.11
N ILE A 180 12.40 -7.97 33.66
CA ILE A 180 13.58 -7.29 33.07
C ILE A 180 14.75 -8.26 32.91
N GLU A 181 15.05 -9.09 33.92
CA GLU A 181 16.16 -10.04 33.90
C GLU A 181 15.92 -11.26 33.00
N SER A 182 14.65 -11.59 32.73
CA SER A 182 14.29 -12.66 31.79
C SER A 182 14.46 -12.23 30.33
N ALA A 183 14.24 -10.95 30.02
CA ALA A 183 14.17 -10.46 28.64
C ALA A 183 15.42 -10.73 27.78
N PRO A 184 16.66 -10.54 28.27
CA PRO A 184 17.87 -10.79 27.47
C PRO A 184 18.06 -12.26 27.05
N LYS A 185 17.43 -13.20 27.77
CA LYS A 185 17.54 -14.65 27.51
C LYS A 185 16.51 -15.16 26.51
N ARG A 186 15.59 -14.31 26.04
CA ARG A 186 14.52 -14.72 25.12
C ARG A 186 15.02 -14.82 23.70
N GLU A 187 14.76 -15.96 23.08
CA GLU A 187 14.95 -16.13 21.63
C GLU A 187 13.85 -15.41 20.85
N MET A 188 12.63 -15.38 21.39
CA MET A 188 11.41 -15.00 20.68
C MET A 188 10.60 -14.02 21.50
N PHE A 189 9.86 -13.13 20.83
CA PHE A 189 9.13 -12.05 21.48
C PHE A 189 7.93 -11.57 20.66
N SER A 190 6.97 -10.94 21.34
CA SER A 190 5.81 -10.25 20.79
C SER A 190 5.97 -8.72 20.94
N LEU A 191 5.16 -7.93 20.22
CA LEU A 191 5.10 -6.48 20.47
C LEU A 191 4.52 -6.16 21.85
N ASP A 192 3.50 -6.89 22.30
CA ASP A 192 2.90 -6.75 23.64
C ASP A 192 3.95 -6.96 24.75
N PHE A 193 4.89 -7.89 24.57
CA PHE A 193 6.01 -8.09 25.51
C PHE A 193 6.94 -6.88 25.55
N CYS A 194 7.28 -6.32 24.39
CA CYS A 194 8.11 -5.11 24.33
C CYS A 194 7.42 -3.95 25.04
N GLU A 195 6.09 -3.81 24.88
CA GLU A 195 5.29 -2.79 25.56
C GLU A 195 5.30 -3.00 27.08
N LEU A 196 5.09 -4.23 27.55
CA LEU A 196 5.18 -4.57 28.97
C LEU A 196 6.57 -4.25 29.51
N LEU A 197 7.62 -4.70 28.81
CA LEU A 197 9.00 -4.49 29.23
C LEU A 197 9.33 -2.99 29.30
N ALA A 198 8.91 -2.21 28.31
CA ALA A 198 9.07 -0.76 28.31
C ALA A 198 8.32 -0.10 29.48
N ALA A 199 7.08 -0.53 29.76
CA ALA A 199 6.28 -0.02 30.88
C ALA A 199 6.95 -0.32 32.23
N VAL A 200 7.39 -1.57 32.42
CA VAL A 200 8.09 -2.00 33.65
C VAL A 200 9.41 -1.27 33.82
N MET A 201 10.24 -1.18 32.77
CA MET A 201 11.52 -0.45 32.82
C MET A 201 11.34 1.03 33.13
N THR A 202 10.30 1.66 32.57
CA THR A 202 9.96 3.06 32.86
C THR A 202 9.61 3.24 34.33
N ARG A 203 8.75 2.36 34.86
CA ARG A 203 8.31 2.43 36.25
C ARG A 203 9.48 2.23 37.23
N GLU A 204 10.35 1.26 36.95
CA GLU A 204 11.50 0.95 37.80
C GLU A 204 12.73 1.83 37.53
N GLN A 205 12.70 2.67 36.49
CA GLN A 205 13.83 3.48 36.02
C GLN A 205 15.09 2.65 35.75
N LYS A 206 14.92 1.49 35.08
CA LYS A 206 15.99 0.51 34.81
C LYS A 206 16.26 0.36 33.33
N PHE A 207 17.22 1.13 32.82
CA PHE A 207 17.55 1.17 31.39
C PHE A 207 18.97 0.68 31.07
N SER A 208 19.81 0.51 32.10
CA SER A 208 21.24 0.22 31.94
C SER A 208 21.54 -1.03 31.13
N CYS A 209 20.70 -2.07 31.23
CA CYS A 209 20.84 -3.32 30.49
C CYS A 209 20.58 -3.16 28.98
N LEU A 210 19.96 -2.07 28.52
CA LEU A 210 19.70 -1.82 27.10
C LEU A 210 20.93 -1.28 26.34
N HIS A 211 21.96 -0.79 27.04
CA HIS A 211 23.13 -0.22 26.38
C HIS A 211 24.07 -1.28 25.79
N ASP A 212 24.11 -2.49 26.37
CA ASP A 212 25.03 -3.54 25.99
C ASP A 212 24.34 -4.60 25.13
N ASN A 213 24.66 -4.64 23.84
CA ASN A 213 24.08 -5.59 22.91
C ASN A 213 24.55 -7.04 23.16
N THR A 214 25.69 -7.24 23.83
CA THR A 214 26.26 -8.58 24.04
C THR A 214 25.49 -9.40 25.07
N GLN A 215 24.69 -8.74 25.91
CA GLN A 215 23.86 -9.39 26.92
C GLN A 215 22.57 -9.99 26.36
N TRP A 216 22.17 -9.59 25.14
CA TRP A 216 20.87 -9.92 24.57
C TRP A 216 21.01 -11.00 23.50
N LEU A 217 20.35 -12.14 23.73
CA LEU A 217 20.25 -13.21 22.75
C LEU A 217 19.50 -12.74 21.49
N ASN A 218 18.46 -11.93 21.67
CA ASN A 218 17.69 -11.33 20.58
C ASN A 218 17.86 -9.80 20.59
N ASN A 219 18.73 -9.29 19.72
CA ASN A 219 18.97 -7.85 19.63
C ASN A 219 17.77 -7.06 19.09
N LYS A 220 16.89 -7.70 18.31
CA LYS A 220 15.66 -7.06 17.79
C LYS A 220 14.69 -6.75 18.93
N LEU A 221 14.54 -7.62 19.93
CA LEU A 221 13.77 -7.35 21.15
C LEU A 221 14.31 -6.10 21.87
N ARG A 222 15.63 -6.05 22.10
CA ARG A 222 16.30 -4.91 22.73
C ARG A 222 16.03 -3.60 21.99
N LEU A 223 16.30 -3.56 20.69
CA LEU A 223 16.14 -2.36 19.87
C LEU A 223 14.67 -1.91 19.78
N THR A 224 13.72 -2.85 19.69
CA THR A 224 12.28 -2.55 19.70
C THR A 224 11.85 -1.97 21.04
N THR A 225 12.35 -2.51 22.15
CA THR A 225 12.09 -1.98 23.50
C THR A 225 12.67 -0.57 23.67
N MET A 226 13.92 -0.34 23.24
CA MET A 226 14.53 0.99 23.24
C MET A 226 13.71 1.99 22.43
N LYS A 227 13.23 1.58 21.24
CA LYS A 227 12.35 2.40 20.40
C LYS A 227 11.08 2.81 21.16
N MET A 228 10.35 1.84 21.74
CA MET A 228 9.12 2.10 22.50
C MET A 228 9.35 3.01 23.70
N LEU A 229 10.46 2.82 24.43
CA LEU A 229 10.83 3.68 25.56
C LEU A 229 11.06 5.14 25.12
N ILE A 230 11.72 5.36 23.99
CA ILE A 230 11.97 6.70 23.45
C ILE A 230 10.70 7.32 22.87
N GLU A 231 9.84 6.52 22.22
CA GLU A 231 8.54 6.97 21.71
C GLU A 231 7.61 7.43 22.82
N ASN A 232 7.50 6.66 23.90
CA ASN A 232 6.51 6.88 24.96
C ASN A 232 6.98 7.81 26.09
N ASN A 233 8.29 7.84 26.40
CA ASN A 233 8.81 8.50 27.60
C ASN A 233 10.05 9.40 27.35
N GLU A 234 10.35 9.71 26.08
CA GLU A 234 11.45 10.63 25.68
C GLU A 234 12.81 10.34 26.36
N ILE A 235 13.18 9.07 26.52
CA ILE A 235 14.36 8.66 27.29
C ILE A 235 15.65 8.99 26.53
N THR A 236 16.18 10.20 26.75
CA THR A 236 17.31 10.74 25.97
C THR A 236 18.62 9.98 26.12
N GLU A 237 18.87 9.33 27.26
CA GLU A 237 20.06 8.51 27.49
C GLU A 237 20.15 7.28 26.56
N LEU A 238 19.01 6.75 26.11
CA LEU A 238 18.97 5.60 25.20
C LEU A 238 19.21 5.99 23.74
N ILE A 239 18.98 7.27 23.38
CA ILE A 239 19.08 7.77 22.01
C ILE A 239 20.49 7.52 21.47
N HIS A 240 21.54 7.84 22.23
CA HIS A 240 22.90 7.69 21.73
C HIS A 240 23.23 6.23 21.42
N SER A 241 22.90 5.31 22.32
CA SER A 241 23.10 3.87 22.12
C SER A 241 22.32 3.34 20.92
N LEU A 242 21.07 3.77 20.74
CA LEU A 242 20.25 3.36 19.60
C LEU A 242 20.83 3.86 18.28
N LEU A 243 21.39 5.07 18.25
CA LEU A 243 21.94 5.68 17.03
C LEU A 243 23.26 5.07 16.57
N VAL A 244 24.12 4.66 17.51
CA VAL A 244 25.44 4.09 17.19
C VAL A 244 25.37 2.60 16.88
N ASP A 245 24.29 1.92 17.29
CA ASP A 245 24.16 0.48 17.08
C ASP A 245 24.06 0.13 15.58
N PRO A 246 24.85 -0.82 15.06
CA PRO A 246 24.91 -1.19 13.65
C PRO A 246 23.68 -1.99 13.14
N GLU A 247 22.83 -2.51 14.02
CA GLU A 247 21.60 -3.23 13.66
C GLU A 247 20.35 -2.35 13.68
N SER A 248 20.45 -1.14 14.26
CA SER A 248 19.37 -0.16 14.22
C SER A 248 18.89 0.12 12.79
N ARG A 249 17.56 0.11 12.64
CA ARG A 249 16.88 0.37 11.37
C ARG A 249 16.47 1.85 11.27
N LEU A 250 16.01 2.23 10.09
CA LEU A 250 15.64 3.62 9.79
C LEU A 250 14.49 4.15 10.66
N ASP A 251 13.51 3.30 11.00
CA ASP A 251 12.40 3.65 11.89
C ASP A 251 12.86 3.93 13.33
N HIS A 252 13.98 3.35 13.77
CA HIS A 252 14.60 3.68 15.06
C HIS A 252 15.22 5.08 15.02
N PHE A 253 15.84 5.45 13.89
CA PHE A 253 16.40 6.78 13.71
C PHE A 253 15.32 7.86 13.68
N THR A 254 14.23 7.65 12.95
CA THR A 254 13.14 8.63 12.83
C THR A 254 12.49 8.96 14.17
N VAL A 255 12.38 7.97 15.05
CA VAL A 255 11.92 8.15 16.44
C VAL A 255 12.83 9.07 17.22
N CYS A 256 14.15 8.89 17.10
CA CYS A 256 15.14 9.68 17.82
C CYS A 256 15.34 11.09 17.24
N TYR A 257 15.08 11.29 15.95
CA TYR A 257 15.49 12.49 15.22
C TYR A 257 15.04 13.78 15.88
N LYS A 258 13.76 13.86 16.30
CA LYS A 258 13.16 15.06 16.89
C LYS A 258 13.79 15.47 18.23
N TYR A 259 14.43 14.53 18.94
CA TYR A 259 15.06 14.76 20.25
C TYR A 259 16.54 15.13 20.15
N LEU A 260 17.15 15.02 18.96
CA LEU A 260 18.54 15.37 18.75
C LEU A 260 18.73 16.90 18.70
N PRO A 261 19.82 17.45 19.27
CA PRO A 261 20.20 18.83 19.02
C PRO A 261 20.38 19.11 17.53
N GLU A 262 20.08 20.32 17.05
CA GLU A 262 20.11 20.66 15.62
C GLU A 262 21.46 20.31 14.94
N LYS A 263 22.57 20.52 15.65
CA LYS A 263 23.91 20.12 15.17
C LYS A 263 24.02 18.61 14.96
N ALA A 264 23.51 17.82 15.90
CA ALA A 264 23.52 16.36 15.84
C ALA A 264 22.50 15.82 14.82
N GLN A 265 21.38 16.51 14.59
CA GLN A 265 20.44 16.20 13.52
C GLN A 265 21.11 16.29 12.16
N LYS A 266 21.81 17.41 11.88
CA LYS A 266 22.55 17.61 10.62
C LYS A 266 23.63 16.54 10.40
N GLU A 267 24.50 16.32 11.38
CA GLU A 267 25.56 15.30 11.31
C GLU A 267 24.98 13.87 11.25
N GLY A 268 23.90 13.63 11.98
CA GLY A 268 23.21 12.34 12.05
C GLY A 268 22.57 11.96 10.72
N VAL A 269 21.84 12.89 10.09
CA VAL A 269 21.20 12.69 8.78
C VAL A 269 22.23 12.27 7.73
N GLU A 270 23.37 12.94 7.63
CA GLU A 270 24.41 12.56 6.66
C GLU A 270 24.95 11.15 6.90
N LYS A 271 25.21 10.78 8.16
CA LYS A 271 25.66 9.43 8.52
C LYS A 271 24.61 8.38 8.18
N TRP A 272 23.34 8.68 8.44
CA TRP A 272 22.22 7.78 8.18
C TRP A 272 21.91 7.62 6.70
N ILE A 273 21.97 8.70 5.90
CA ILE A 273 21.86 8.63 4.43
C ILE A 273 22.92 7.66 3.89
N ARG A 274 24.18 7.77 4.33
CA ARG A 274 25.24 6.84 3.90
C ARG A 274 25.00 5.41 4.37
N ARG A 275 24.32 5.22 5.50
CA ARG A 275 23.97 3.90 6.04
C ARG A 275 22.79 3.25 5.31
N LEU A 276 21.96 4.01 4.58
CA LEU A 276 20.87 3.45 3.77
C LEU A 276 21.36 2.40 2.77
N ASP A 277 22.61 2.52 2.29
CA ASP A 277 23.26 1.52 1.44
C ASP A 277 23.28 0.12 2.10
N ARG A 278 23.62 0.09 3.40
CA ARG A 278 23.83 -1.14 4.18
C ARG A 278 22.52 -1.81 4.60
N LEU A 279 21.42 -1.07 4.69
CA LEU A 279 20.14 -1.56 5.20
C LEU A 279 19.38 -2.36 4.12
N LYS A 280 19.92 -3.50 3.67
CA LYS A 280 19.38 -4.32 2.56
C LYS A 280 17.87 -4.65 2.67
N MET A 281 17.29 -4.57 3.88
CA MET A 281 15.90 -4.91 4.23
C MET A 281 15.12 -3.74 4.86
N CYS A 282 15.22 -2.53 4.29
CA CYS A 282 14.41 -1.39 4.73
C CYS A 282 13.12 -1.31 3.93
N GLN A 283 11.97 -1.31 4.62
CA GLN A 283 10.65 -1.18 4.00
C GLN A 283 10.49 0.22 3.39
N ALA A 284 9.76 0.32 2.27
CA ALA A 284 9.56 1.58 1.56
C ALA A 284 8.93 2.66 2.47
N GLU A 285 8.01 2.27 3.34
CA GLU A 285 7.33 3.18 4.28
C GLU A 285 8.31 3.83 5.27
N HIS A 286 9.32 3.10 5.75
CA HIS A 286 10.33 3.69 6.64
C HIS A 286 11.17 4.76 5.93
N ILE A 287 11.45 4.55 4.64
CA ILE A 287 12.18 5.52 3.81
C ILE A 287 11.33 6.77 3.59
N LYS A 288 10.05 6.59 3.27
CA LYS A 288 9.09 7.70 3.15
C LYS A 288 9.00 8.51 4.44
N GLN A 289 8.90 7.84 5.59
CA GLN A 289 8.88 8.49 6.90
C GLN A 289 10.18 9.23 7.18
N PHE A 290 11.34 8.65 6.87
CA PHE A 290 12.63 9.32 6.99
C PHE A 290 12.71 10.60 6.15
N LEU A 291 12.30 10.53 4.87
CA LEU A 291 12.26 11.70 4.00
C LEU A 291 11.35 12.80 4.54
N LYS A 292 10.20 12.43 5.11
CA LYS A 292 9.24 13.37 5.69
C LYS A 292 9.74 14.00 6.99
N ILE A 293 10.29 13.19 7.89
CA ILE A 293 10.68 13.61 9.26
C ILE A 293 11.99 14.40 9.26
N CYS A 294 12.92 14.02 8.40
CA CYS A 294 14.26 14.62 8.37
C CYS A 294 14.39 15.82 7.42
N ALA A 295 13.32 16.16 6.70
CA ALA A 295 13.25 17.38 5.91
C ALA A 295 13.38 18.64 6.80
N PRO A 296 13.94 19.76 6.28
CA PRO A 296 14.47 19.92 4.93
C PRO A 296 15.90 19.36 4.79
N PHE A 297 16.19 18.73 3.66
CA PHE A 297 17.55 18.31 3.29
C PHE A 297 18.22 19.35 2.38
N THR A 298 19.55 19.41 2.43
CA THR A 298 20.32 20.23 1.48
C THR A 298 20.44 19.55 0.11
N VAL A 299 20.81 20.32 -0.91
CA VAL A 299 21.05 19.81 -2.27
C VAL A 299 22.14 18.72 -2.25
N GLU A 300 23.21 18.91 -1.47
CA GLU A 300 24.29 17.93 -1.34
C GLU A 300 23.82 16.64 -0.66
N GLN A 301 22.91 16.74 0.32
CA GLN A 301 22.32 15.58 0.98
C GLN A 301 21.44 14.78 0.00
N PHE A 302 20.68 15.45 -0.86
CA PHE A 302 19.94 14.79 -1.94
C PHE A 302 20.87 14.13 -2.97
N ASP A 303 22.01 14.73 -3.31
CA ASP A 303 23.00 14.11 -4.21
C ASP A 303 23.56 12.79 -3.62
N VAL A 304 23.93 12.80 -2.34
CA VAL A 304 24.42 11.59 -1.65
C VAL A 304 23.30 10.55 -1.56
N MET A 305 22.09 10.97 -1.24
CA MET A 305 20.94 10.07 -1.12
C MET A 305 20.58 9.42 -2.46
N TYR A 306 20.56 10.19 -3.55
CA TYR A 306 20.35 9.66 -4.89
C TYR A 306 21.38 8.60 -5.25
N LYS A 307 22.66 8.88 -5.00
CA LYS A 307 23.76 7.94 -5.26
C LYS A 307 23.62 6.65 -4.45
N VAL A 308 23.30 6.76 -3.15
CA VAL A 308 23.20 5.61 -2.24
C VAL A 308 21.95 4.77 -2.52
N MET A 309 20.85 5.40 -2.94
CA MET A 309 19.58 4.72 -3.15
C MET A 309 19.31 4.32 -4.60
N LYS A 310 20.23 4.61 -5.53
CA LYS A 310 20.05 4.39 -6.97
C LYS A 310 19.53 2.99 -7.31
N GLU A 311 20.18 1.94 -6.80
CA GLU A 311 19.75 0.55 -7.02
C GLU A 311 18.37 0.23 -6.42
N ARG A 312 17.94 0.95 -5.38
CA ARG A 312 16.62 0.78 -4.78
C ARG A 312 15.54 1.46 -5.59
N PHE A 313 15.85 2.60 -6.19
CA PHE A 313 14.92 3.24 -7.13
C PHE A 313 14.65 2.32 -8.31
N GLU A 314 15.66 1.60 -8.82
CA GLU A 314 15.49 0.59 -9.89
C GLU A 314 14.44 -0.47 -9.52
N ARG A 315 14.39 -0.88 -8.25
CA ARG A 315 13.41 -1.88 -7.76
C ARG A 315 12.06 -1.29 -7.36
N ASN A 316 12.05 -0.02 -6.97
CA ASN A 316 10.85 0.68 -6.53
C ASN A 316 10.94 2.17 -6.90
N HIS A 317 10.45 2.51 -8.10
CA HIS A 317 10.48 3.87 -8.63
C HIS A 317 9.68 4.86 -7.77
N SER A 318 8.69 4.41 -6.99
CA SER A 318 7.90 5.30 -6.12
C SER A 318 8.76 6.00 -5.06
N LEU A 319 9.88 5.38 -4.66
CA LEU A 319 10.86 6.01 -3.77
C LEU A 319 11.50 7.25 -4.39
N PHE A 320 11.74 7.25 -5.70
CA PHE A 320 12.27 8.41 -6.41
C PHE A 320 11.23 9.55 -6.46
N LYS A 321 9.94 9.22 -6.61
CA LYS A 321 8.86 10.21 -6.56
C LYS A 321 8.87 11.00 -5.25
N TYR A 322 9.08 10.34 -4.11
CA TYR A 322 9.20 11.05 -2.83
C TYR A 322 10.39 12.01 -2.79
N LEU A 323 11.51 11.70 -3.46
CA LEU A 323 12.63 12.63 -3.59
C LEU A 323 12.26 13.83 -4.46
N THR A 324 11.58 13.60 -5.59
CA THR A 324 11.17 14.69 -6.48
C THR A 324 10.17 15.63 -5.82
N ASP A 325 9.22 15.06 -5.07
CA ASP A 325 8.20 15.82 -4.35
C ASP A 325 8.80 16.61 -3.18
N ALA A 326 9.80 16.04 -2.49
CA ALA A 326 10.44 16.68 -1.33
C ALA A 326 11.37 17.85 -1.71
N CYS A 327 12.02 17.81 -2.88
CA CYS A 327 12.90 18.89 -3.32
C CYS A 327 12.91 19.09 -4.85
N PRO A 328 11.90 19.79 -5.39
CA PRO A 328 11.84 20.09 -6.82
C PRO A 328 13.06 20.87 -7.35
N ALA A 329 13.65 21.72 -6.50
CA ALA A 329 14.84 22.50 -6.85
C ALA A 329 16.06 21.62 -7.14
N TRP A 330 16.25 20.54 -6.37
CA TRP A 330 17.32 19.57 -6.60
C TRP A 330 17.12 18.84 -7.94
N VAL A 331 15.88 18.42 -8.24
CA VAL A 331 15.54 17.78 -9.52
C VAL A 331 15.85 18.71 -10.70
N LYS A 332 15.43 19.98 -10.63
CA LYS A 332 15.75 20.98 -11.66
C LYS A 332 17.27 21.13 -11.85
N LEU A 333 18.04 21.13 -10.77
CA LEU A 333 19.50 21.28 -10.81
C LEU A 333 20.23 20.04 -11.36
N ARG A 334 19.70 18.84 -11.11
CA ARG A 334 20.34 17.54 -11.43
C ARG A 334 19.69 16.79 -12.58
N CYS A 335 18.62 17.33 -13.18
CA CYS A 335 17.85 16.70 -14.26
C CYS A 335 18.76 16.10 -15.35
N SER A 336 19.70 16.87 -15.88
CA SER A 336 20.59 16.39 -16.94
C SER A 336 21.44 15.18 -16.51
N SER A 337 21.98 15.18 -15.28
CA SER A 337 22.77 14.06 -14.76
C SER A 337 21.91 12.83 -14.52
N ILE A 338 20.73 12.99 -13.93
CA ILE A 338 19.80 11.89 -13.65
C ILE A 338 19.33 11.25 -14.96
N VAL A 339 18.97 12.08 -15.95
CA VAL A 339 18.56 11.60 -17.26
C VAL A 339 19.70 10.86 -17.97
N CYS A 340 20.91 11.43 -18.01
CA CYS A 340 22.06 10.74 -18.60
C CYS A 340 22.32 9.37 -17.93
N ASP A 341 22.27 9.31 -16.60
CA ASP A 341 22.42 8.07 -15.84
C ASP A 341 21.41 6.98 -16.24
N ILE A 342 20.15 7.35 -16.47
CA ILE A 342 19.08 6.43 -16.89
C ILE A 342 19.29 5.98 -18.33
N PHE A 343 19.69 6.90 -19.22
CA PHE A 343 19.99 6.59 -20.61
C PHE A 343 21.17 5.64 -20.76
N ASP A 344 22.23 5.83 -19.97
CA ASP A 344 23.38 4.91 -19.93
C ASP A 344 22.93 3.51 -19.48
N ARG A 345 21.98 3.43 -18.55
CA ARG A 345 21.41 2.17 -18.06
C ARG A 345 20.56 1.47 -19.13
N LEU A 346 19.68 2.20 -19.82
CA LEU A 346 18.89 1.70 -20.96
C LEU A 346 19.79 1.22 -22.11
N SER A 347 20.89 1.93 -22.37
CA SER A 347 21.85 1.56 -23.43
C SER A 347 22.71 0.36 -23.04
N SER A 348 22.96 0.16 -21.74
CA SER A 348 23.74 -0.98 -21.23
C SER A 348 22.90 -2.27 -21.14
N SER A 349 21.58 -2.15 -20.93
CA SER A 349 20.68 -3.31 -20.88
C SER A 349 20.44 -3.92 -22.26
N SER A 350 20.50 -3.12 -23.33
CA SER A 350 20.40 -3.60 -24.72
C SER A 350 21.69 -4.29 -25.21
N ALA A 351 22.85 -3.99 -24.62
CA ALA A 351 24.14 -4.54 -25.04
C ALA A 351 24.50 -5.92 -24.44
N SER A 352 23.83 -6.36 -23.37
CA SER A 352 24.31 -7.45 -22.51
C SER A 352 23.56 -8.78 -22.64
N THR A 353 22.54 -8.90 -23.50
CA THR A 353 21.92 -10.19 -23.78
C THR A 353 21.84 -10.45 -25.28
N SER A 354 22.17 -11.67 -25.71
CA SER A 354 21.87 -12.22 -27.03
C SER A 354 20.37 -12.40 -27.28
N SER A 355 19.52 -11.71 -26.52
CA SER A 355 18.08 -11.68 -26.65
C SER A 355 17.66 -10.26 -27.01
N ILE A 356 16.82 -10.13 -28.03
CA ILE A 356 16.37 -8.88 -28.67
C ILE A 356 15.44 -8.05 -27.72
N ILE A 357 15.32 -8.43 -26.45
CA ILE A 357 14.34 -7.91 -25.50
C ILE A 357 15.08 -7.21 -24.35
N PRO A 358 15.01 -5.87 -24.24
CA PRO A 358 15.51 -5.14 -23.09
C PRO A 358 14.75 -5.59 -21.85
N ASP A 359 15.42 -5.55 -20.70
CA ASP A 359 14.78 -5.82 -19.42
C ASP A 359 13.59 -4.86 -19.24
N LEU A 360 12.37 -5.39 -19.36
CA LEU A 360 11.13 -4.65 -19.27
C LEU A 360 11.04 -3.88 -17.94
N THR A 361 11.63 -4.42 -16.88
CA THR A 361 11.67 -3.75 -15.58
C THR A 361 12.47 -2.46 -15.64
N ILE A 362 13.60 -2.44 -16.36
CA ILE A 362 14.43 -1.25 -16.55
C ILE A 362 13.69 -0.23 -17.42
N VAL A 363 12.98 -0.68 -18.47
CA VAL A 363 12.18 0.21 -19.32
C VAL A 363 11.06 0.86 -18.50
N ASP A 364 10.24 0.09 -17.80
CA ASP A 364 9.13 0.61 -17.00
C ASP A 364 9.62 1.57 -15.90
N TRP A 365 10.68 1.18 -15.19
CA TRP A 365 11.34 2.03 -14.19
C TRP A 365 11.82 3.36 -14.78
N SER A 366 12.50 3.33 -15.94
CA SER A 366 13.06 4.53 -16.58
C SER A 366 11.97 5.52 -16.94
N PHE A 367 10.87 5.03 -17.54
CA PHE A 367 9.74 5.89 -17.93
C PHE A 367 8.98 6.44 -16.73
N ALA A 368 8.83 5.67 -15.66
CA ALA A 368 8.26 6.18 -14.42
C ALA A 368 9.11 7.35 -13.85
N ILE A 369 10.44 7.24 -13.86
CA ILE A 369 11.31 8.34 -13.43
C ILE A 369 11.20 9.54 -14.37
N PHE A 370 11.17 9.33 -15.68
CA PHE A 370 11.01 10.44 -16.64
C PHE A 370 9.70 11.20 -16.39
N GLU A 371 8.61 10.50 -16.12
CA GLU A 371 7.33 11.13 -15.76
C GLU A 371 7.45 11.96 -14.48
N TYR A 372 8.08 11.45 -13.42
CA TYR A 372 8.30 12.22 -12.19
C TYR A 372 9.17 13.46 -12.41
N ILE A 373 10.23 13.33 -13.22
CA ILE A 373 11.08 14.46 -13.59
C ILE A 373 10.26 15.50 -14.37
N LEU A 374 9.49 15.09 -15.39
CA LEU A 374 8.68 15.98 -16.22
C LEU A 374 7.61 16.71 -15.40
N GLN A 375 6.93 16.00 -14.51
CA GLN A 375 5.97 16.61 -13.57
C GLN A 375 6.63 17.65 -12.66
N CYS A 376 7.87 17.41 -12.26
CA CYS A 376 8.60 18.28 -11.34
C CYS A 376 9.22 19.51 -12.01
N ILE A 377 9.81 19.36 -13.20
CA ILE A 377 10.51 20.46 -13.88
C ILE A 377 9.56 21.39 -14.62
N GLY A 378 8.40 20.89 -15.08
CA GLY A 378 7.51 21.63 -15.96
C GLY A 378 8.22 22.08 -17.25
N ASP A 379 7.64 23.04 -17.96
CA ASP A 379 8.11 23.41 -19.31
C ASP A 379 9.55 23.96 -19.36
N GLU A 380 10.10 24.46 -18.25
CA GLU A 380 11.38 25.21 -18.20
C GLU A 380 12.64 24.37 -18.51
N ASN A 381 12.58 23.04 -18.41
CA ASN A 381 13.72 22.15 -18.70
C ASN A 381 13.32 20.85 -19.42
N CYS A 382 12.07 20.73 -19.88
CA CYS A 382 11.58 19.56 -20.62
C CYS A 382 12.37 19.30 -21.90
N ASP A 383 12.86 20.35 -22.58
CA ASP A 383 13.49 20.23 -23.90
C ASP A 383 14.69 19.28 -23.92
N PHE A 384 15.52 19.24 -22.87
CA PHE A 384 16.66 18.33 -22.81
C PHE A 384 16.23 16.87 -22.75
N LEU A 385 15.30 16.55 -21.83
CA LEU A 385 14.79 15.19 -21.67
C LEU A 385 14.00 14.76 -22.91
N LEU A 386 13.13 15.61 -23.44
CA LEU A 386 12.38 15.34 -24.66
C LEU A 386 13.31 15.09 -25.85
N THR A 387 14.36 15.89 -26.02
CA THR A 387 15.37 15.67 -27.08
C THR A 387 16.06 14.31 -26.92
N LYS A 388 16.41 13.91 -25.70
CA LYS A 388 17.00 12.61 -25.42
C LYS A 388 16.02 11.46 -25.70
N LEU A 389 14.76 11.59 -25.28
CA LEU A 389 13.70 10.62 -25.56
C LEU A 389 13.48 10.43 -27.06
N MET A 390 13.53 11.50 -27.85
CA MET A 390 13.41 11.42 -29.31
C MET A 390 14.50 10.54 -29.95
N LEU A 391 15.71 10.50 -29.40
CA LEU A 391 16.77 9.61 -29.91
C LEU A 391 16.40 8.12 -29.77
N LEU A 392 15.59 7.77 -28.77
CA LEU A 392 15.12 6.39 -28.55
C LEU A 392 14.02 5.96 -29.53
N LEU A 393 13.42 6.88 -30.30
CA LEU A 393 12.51 6.50 -31.41
C LEU A 393 13.25 5.73 -32.51
N HIS A 394 14.57 5.90 -32.58
CA HIS A 394 15.45 5.15 -33.47
C HIS A 394 15.94 3.82 -32.87
N ASP A 395 15.47 3.42 -31.69
CA ASP A 395 15.79 2.09 -31.20
C ASP A 395 15.03 1.01 -32.00
N ASP A 396 15.63 -0.17 -32.17
CA ASP A 396 14.98 -1.27 -32.86
C ASP A 396 13.93 -1.97 -31.99
N ASN A 397 13.94 -1.70 -30.67
CA ASN A 397 12.97 -2.24 -29.74
C ASN A 397 11.60 -1.55 -29.82
N GLU A 398 10.59 -2.31 -30.23
CA GLU A 398 9.22 -1.80 -30.38
C GLU A 398 8.58 -1.34 -29.08
N ILE A 399 8.83 -2.03 -27.96
CA ILE A 399 8.26 -1.70 -26.64
C ILE A 399 8.83 -0.37 -26.13
N LEU A 400 10.14 -0.18 -26.28
CA LEU A 400 10.81 1.06 -25.94
C LEU A 400 10.27 2.22 -26.76
N ARG A 401 10.14 2.04 -28.09
CA ARG A 401 9.54 3.06 -28.96
C ARG A 401 8.11 3.41 -28.54
N GLU A 402 7.29 2.41 -28.23
CA GLU A 402 5.91 2.65 -27.78
C GLU A 402 5.87 3.49 -26.49
N LYS A 403 6.73 3.19 -25.50
CA LYS A 403 6.85 3.98 -24.27
C LYS A 403 7.29 5.42 -24.54
N VAL A 404 8.25 5.62 -25.46
CA VAL A 404 8.67 6.97 -25.89
C VAL A 404 7.49 7.72 -26.51
N ILE A 405 6.75 7.10 -27.42
CA ILE A 405 5.59 7.70 -28.09
C ILE A 405 4.54 8.12 -27.05
N ARG A 406 4.23 7.26 -26.07
CA ARG A 406 3.30 7.59 -24.98
C ARG A 406 3.77 8.79 -24.16
N CYS A 407 5.05 8.83 -23.79
CA CYS A 407 5.62 9.94 -23.04
C CYS A 407 5.59 11.26 -23.82
N LEU A 408 5.95 11.23 -25.12
CA LEU A 408 5.90 12.39 -26.00
C LEU A 408 4.45 12.87 -26.22
N ALA A 409 3.47 11.97 -26.29
CA ALA A 409 2.07 12.33 -26.46
C ALA A 409 1.56 13.24 -25.33
N LEU A 410 2.03 13.00 -24.10
CA LEU A 410 1.68 13.78 -22.92
C LEU A 410 2.44 15.11 -22.84
N HIS A 411 3.75 15.10 -23.10
CA HIS A 411 4.63 16.21 -22.70
C HIS A 411 5.31 16.97 -23.84
N ALA A 412 5.38 16.43 -25.05
CA ALA A 412 6.06 17.12 -26.15
C ALA A 412 5.30 18.37 -26.58
N THR A 413 6.00 19.45 -26.92
CA THR A 413 5.37 20.61 -27.54
C THR A 413 4.92 20.28 -28.97
N GLU A 414 3.91 21.00 -29.47
CA GLU A 414 3.43 20.82 -30.84
C GLU A 414 4.55 21.07 -31.87
N LYS A 415 5.37 22.10 -31.64
CA LYS A 415 6.55 22.42 -32.46
C LYS A 415 7.55 21.27 -32.54
N GLN A 416 7.77 20.57 -31.43
CA GLN A 416 8.66 19.40 -31.37
C GLN A 416 8.09 18.23 -32.19
N LEU A 417 6.79 17.95 -32.06
CA LEU A 417 6.11 16.90 -32.83
C LEU A 417 6.10 17.22 -34.33
N HIS A 418 5.86 18.48 -34.73
CA HIS A 418 5.93 18.92 -36.12
C HIS A 418 7.32 18.70 -36.73
N ARG A 419 8.38 19.01 -35.97
CA ARG A 419 9.75 18.78 -36.43
C ARG A 419 10.02 17.30 -36.68
N LEU A 420 9.53 16.40 -35.81
CA LEU A 420 9.64 14.96 -36.01
C LEU A 420 8.85 14.50 -37.24
N ALA A 421 7.59 14.91 -37.35
CA ALA A 421 6.71 14.53 -38.46
C ALA A 421 7.27 14.93 -39.83
N LEU A 422 8.00 16.05 -39.92
CA LEU A 422 8.50 16.59 -41.20
C LEU A 422 9.96 16.23 -41.52
N LYS A 423 10.82 16.09 -40.51
CA LYS A 423 12.29 16.08 -40.72
C LYS A 423 13.00 14.81 -40.26
N ASP A 424 12.30 13.88 -39.61
CA ASP A 424 12.92 12.65 -39.15
C ASP A 424 13.23 11.70 -40.32
N GLU A 425 14.40 11.07 -40.30
CA GLU A 425 14.81 10.16 -41.38
C GLU A 425 14.02 8.85 -41.37
N ARG A 426 13.54 8.39 -40.20
CA ARG A 426 12.79 7.14 -40.07
C ARG A 426 11.30 7.38 -40.29
N GLN A 427 10.74 6.69 -41.28
CA GLN A 427 9.31 6.66 -41.59
C GLN A 427 8.45 6.42 -40.33
N GLN A 428 8.80 5.42 -39.51
CA GLN A 428 8.00 5.06 -38.33
C GLN A 428 7.91 6.18 -37.28
N THR A 429 8.99 6.95 -37.11
CA THR A 429 9.02 8.11 -36.22
C THR A 429 8.10 9.22 -36.76
N ARG A 430 8.18 9.51 -38.06
CA ARG A 430 7.29 10.48 -38.72
C ARG A 430 5.83 10.09 -38.53
N LEU A 431 5.48 8.82 -38.80
CA LEU A 431 4.12 8.28 -38.63
C LEU A 431 3.61 8.43 -37.19
N SER A 432 4.44 8.06 -36.21
CA SER A 432 4.06 8.14 -34.79
C SER A 432 3.82 9.58 -34.34
N ALA A 433 4.62 10.53 -34.83
CA ALA A 433 4.42 11.96 -34.55
C ALA A 433 3.07 12.47 -35.12
N ILE A 434 2.70 12.04 -36.34
CA ILE A 434 1.40 12.39 -36.95
C ILE A 434 0.23 11.80 -36.14
N ASP A 435 0.38 10.59 -35.61
CA ASP A 435 -0.63 9.95 -34.77
C ASP A 435 -0.85 10.71 -33.46
N ILE A 436 0.23 11.15 -32.82
CA ILE A 436 0.15 11.97 -31.61
C ILE A 436 -0.54 13.30 -31.90
N LEU A 437 -0.17 13.98 -33.00
CA LEU A 437 -0.79 15.23 -33.42
C LEU A 437 -2.29 15.04 -33.66
N SER A 438 -2.65 13.97 -34.39
CA SER A 438 -4.05 13.60 -34.65
C SER A 438 -4.85 13.41 -33.37
N ALA A 439 -4.31 12.67 -32.41
CA ALA A 439 -4.97 12.40 -31.12
C ALA A 439 -5.18 13.67 -30.29
N ARG A 440 -4.25 14.64 -30.37
CA ARG A 440 -4.36 15.90 -29.62
C ARG A 440 -5.51 16.78 -30.10
N ILE A 441 -5.76 16.78 -31.41
CA ILE A 441 -6.91 17.50 -31.99
C ILE A 441 -8.21 16.82 -31.55
N GLU A 442 -8.27 15.48 -31.57
CA GLU A 442 -9.42 14.72 -31.09
C GLU A 442 -9.73 14.98 -29.61
N ALA A 443 -8.69 15.18 -28.80
CA ALA A 443 -8.82 15.57 -27.39
C ALA A 443 -9.22 17.04 -27.17
N GLY A 444 -9.52 17.80 -28.23
CA GLY A 444 -10.01 19.18 -28.15
C GLY A 444 -8.93 20.23 -27.89
N LYS A 445 -7.64 19.91 -28.08
CA LYS A 445 -6.61 20.95 -28.12
C LYS A 445 -6.82 21.78 -29.39
N THR A 446 -6.96 23.10 -29.22
CA THR A 446 -7.21 24.00 -30.34
C THR A 446 -6.09 23.89 -31.38
N PRO A 447 -6.44 23.70 -32.66
CA PRO A 447 -5.47 23.59 -33.72
C PRO A 447 -4.58 24.84 -33.81
N SER A 448 -3.26 24.68 -33.93
CA SER A 448 -2.37 25.84 -34.08
C SER A 448 -2.49 26.45 -35.49
N SER A 449 -2.19 27.75 -35.61
CA SER A 449 -2.24 28.47 -36.88
C SER A 449 -1.30 27.91 -37.96
N ASN A 450 -0.38 27.00 -37.60
CA ASN A 450 0.63 26.46 -38.51
C ASN A 450 0.28 25.07 -39.05
N GLU A 451 -0.79 24.44 -38.57
CA GLU A 451 -1.13 23.06 -38.94
C GLU A 451 -1.42 22.91 -40.44
N GLU A 452 -1.98 23.94 -41.09
CA GLU A 452 -2.25 23.90 -42.53
C GLU A 452 -0.94 23.77 -43.35
N THR A 453 0.07 24.55 -43.01
CA THR A 453 1.40 24.49 -43.63
C THR A 453 2.00 23.10 -43.46
N ILE A 454 1.88 22.53 -42.27
CA ILE A 454 2.46 21.24 -41.92
C ILE A 454 1.74 20.10 -42.64
N VAL A 455 0.41 20.13 -42.67
CA VAL A 455 -0.38 19.18 -43.46
C VAL A 455 0.01 19.25 -44.93
N GLY A 456 0.15 20.46 -45.49
CA GLY A 456 0.59 20.66 -46.86
C GLY A 456 1.95 20.02 -47.15
N GLU A 457 2.93 20.24 -46.27
CA GLU A 457 4.26 19.63 -46.38
C GLU A 457 4.19 18.09 -46.26
N LEU A 458 3.45 17.55 -45.29
CA LEU A 458 3.29 16.11 -45.08
C LEU A 458 2.59 15.40 -46.24
N LEU A 459 1.61 16.05 -46.89
CA LEU A 459 0.94 15.50 -48.07
C LEU A 459 1.88 15.40 -49.29
N THR A 460 3.00 16.13 -49.27
CA THR A 460 4.04 16.08 -50.29
C THR A 460 5.27 15.25 -49.88
N ASP A 461 5.20 14.52 -48.75
CA ASP A 461 6.29 13.65 -48.29
C ASP A 461 6.62 12.59 -49.36
N SER A 462 7.90 12.26 -49.50
CA SER A 462 8.37 11.21 -50.40
C SER A 462 7.81 9.81 -50.07
N ASP A 463 7.41 9.60 -48.82
CA ASP A 463 6.94 8.33 -48.30
C ASP A 463 5.41 8.20 -48.41
N LEU A 464 4.94 7.13 -49.07
CA LEU A 464 3.51 6.90 -49.29
C LEU A 464 2.73 6.74 -47.98
N CYS A 465 3.24 6.00 -46.99
CA CYS A 465 2.55 5.77 -45.73
C CYS A 465 2.40 7.07 -44.93
N VAL A 466 3.43 7.94 -44.99
CA VAL A 466 3.38 9.27 -44.36
C VAL A 466 2.30 10.13 -45.01
N ARG A 467 2.22 10.14 -46.35
CA ARG A 467 1.16 10.83 -47.08
C ARG A 467 -0.23 10.27 -46.74
N GLU A 468 -0.41 8.96 -46.66
CA GLU A 468 -1.67 8.33 -46.24
C GLU A 468 -2.09 8.78 -44.84
N ARG A 469 -1.15 8.79 -43.88
CA ARG A 469 -1.46 9.23 -42.52
C ARG A 469 -1.74 10.73 -42.44
N ALA A 470 -1.06 11.53 -43.24
CA ALA A 470 -1.30 12.97 -43.38
C ALA A 470 -2.70 13.28 -43.90
N ILE A 471 -3.24 12.46 -44.81
CA ILE A 471 -4.65 12.55 -45.25
C ILE A 471 -5.59 12.33 -44.07
N CYS A 472 -5.39 11.27 -43.28
CA CYS A 472 -6.21 11.00 -42.10
C CYS A 472 -6.16 12.16 -41.09
N TYR A 473 -4.97 12.70 -40.85
CA TYR A 473 -4.77 13.87 -39.99
C TYR A 473 -5.53 15.11 -40.52
N ALA A 474 -5.42 15.40 -41.82
CA ALA A 474 -6.16 16.49 -42.47
C ALA A 474 -7.68 16.32 -42.36
N GLY A 475 -8.18 15.08 -42.48
CA GLY A 475 -9.60 14.77 -42.31
C GLY A 475 -10.12 15.09 -40.91
N LYS A 476 -9.37 14.70 -39.89
CA LYS A 476 -9.71 14.98 -38.49
C LYS A 476 -9.75 16.49 -38.21
N LEU A 477 -8.81 17.25 -38.76
CA LEU A 477 -8.81 18.71 -38.68
C LEU A 477 -10.08 19.33 -39.28
N ILE A 478 -10.49 18.87 -40.47
CA ILE A 478 -11.71 19.35 -41.15
C ILE A 478 -12.96 19.00 -40.34
N GLN A 479 -13.06 17.76 -39.85
CA GLN A 479 -14.21 17.27 -39.09
C GLN A 479 -14.44 18.06 -37.79
N LEU A 480 -13.38 18.47 -37.13
CA LEU A 480 -13.43 19.18 -35.84
C LEU A 480 -13.56 20.71 -35.98
N GLY A 481 -13.87 21.20 -37.18
CA GLY A 481 -14.14 22.62 -37.45
C GLY A 481 -12.89 23.46 -37.72
N GLY A 482 -11.73 22.83 -37.91
CA GLY A 482 -10.52 23.50 -38.41
C GLY A 482 -10.68 23.89 -39.88
N THR A 483 -10.23 25.08 -40.25
CA THR A 483 -10.16 25.48 -41.66
C THR A 483 -8.89 24.94 -42.28
N VAL A 484 -9.04 23.93 -43.13
CA VAL A 484 -7.99 23.54 -44.07
C VAL A 484 -8.14 24.44 -45.30
N GLY A 485 -7.15 25.30 -45.56
CA GLY A 485 -7.21 26.26 -46.66
C GLY A 485 -7.09 25.62 -48.05
N ASP A 486 -7.28 26.45 -49.07
CA ASP A 486 -7.50 26.01 -50.45
C ASP A 486 -6.31 25.22 -51.02
N ASN A 487 -5.09 25.47 -50.53
CA ASN A 487 -3.88 24.77 -50.97
C ASN A 487 -3.90 23.28 -50.58
N VAL A 488 -4.29 22.96 -49.34
CA VAL A 488 -4.38 21.57 -48.89
C VAL A 488 -5.57 20.86 -49.56
N ARG A 489 -6.71 21.55 -49.76
CA ARG A 489 -7.82 21.02 -50.58
C ARG A 489 -7.38 20.76 -52.01
N GLN A 490 -6.58 21.65 -52.58
CA GLN A 490 -6.03 21.50 -53.92
C GLN A 490 -5.13 20.27 -53.99
N ILE A 491 -4.22 20.06 -53.04
CA ILE A 491 -3.36 18.87 -52.96
C ILE A 491 -4.19 17.59 -52.81
N LEU A 492 -5.22 17.60 -51.96
CA LEU A 492 -6.19 16.51 -51.82
C LEU A 492 -7.05 16.29 -53.08
N SER A 493 -7.17 17.30 -53.96
CA SER A 493 -7.94 17.24 -55.22
C SER A 493 -7.08 16.97 -56.46
N CYS A 494 -5.77 17.23 -56.42
CA CYS A 494 -4.84 17.01 -57.53
C CYS A 494 -4.58 15.51 -57.73
N SER A 495 -4.85 14.99 -58.92
CA SER A 495 -4.47 13.64 -59.32
C SER A 495 -2.94 13.55 -59.42
N MET A 496 -2.27 13.03 -58.40
CA MET A 496 -0.97 12.39 -58.61
C MET A 496 -1.27 11.14 -59.44
N ASN A 497 -0.64 11.03 -60.61
CA ASN A 497 -0.94 10.03 -61.64
C ASN A 497 -1.21 8.63 -61.07
N ASP A 498 -2.24 7.99 -61.63
CA ASP A 498 -2.93 6.75 -61.22
C ASP A 498 -2.08 5.46 -61.26
N ASP A 499 -0.77 5.52 -60.97
CA ASP A 499 0.09 4.32 -60.89
C ASP A 499 0.47 3.92 -59.45
N ASP A 500 0.18 4.75 -58.44
CA ASP A 500 0.38 4.39 -57.02
C ASP A 500 -0.93 3.92 -56.36
N ASN A 501 -1.14 2.61 -56.39
CA ASN A 501 -1.93 1.73 -55.51
C ASN A 501 -3.25 2.22 -54.84
N ASN A 502 -4.27 1.35 -54.95
CA ASN A 502 -5.65 1.50 -54.47
C ASN A 502 -5.88 2.01 -53.04
N SER A 503 -4.93 1.92 -52.08
CA SER A 503 -5.15 2.34 -50.68
C SER A 503 -5.15 3.86 -50.50
N PHE A 504 -4.17 4.57 -51.09
CA PHE A 504 -4.07 6.03 -51.03
C PHE A 504 -5.28 6.71 -51.70
N ALA A 505 -5.69 6.19 -52.86
CA ALA A 505 -6.87 6.63 -53.57
C ALA A 505 -8.17 6.37 -52.78
N LYS A 506 -8.23 5.29 -51.98
CA LYS A 506 -9.38 4.94 -51.15
C LYS A 506 -9.52 5.89 -49.95
N SER A 507 -8.46 6.07 -49.15
CA SER A 507 -8.47 6.98 -47.99
C SER A 507 -8.80 8.43 -48.39
N ARG A 508 -8.31 8.85 -49.56
CA ARG A 508 -8.61 10.15 -50.17
C ARG A 508 -10.08 10.31 -50.59
N ARG A 509 -10.69 9.28 -51.20
CA ARG A 509 -12.11 9.30 -51.59
C ARG A 509 -13.04 9.31 -50.38
N GLU A 510 -12.70 8.59 -49.32
CA GLU A 510 -13.47 8.59 -48.07
C GLU A 510 -13.49 9.97 -47.41
N LEU A 511 -12.36 10.69 -47.43
CA LEU A 511 -12.25 12.05 -46.90
C LEU A 511 -13.08 13.09 -47.68
N LEU A 512 -13.03 13.02 -49.01
CA LEU A 512 -13.72 13.96 -49.91
C LEU A 512 -15.23 13.73 -49.96
N ASN A 513 -15.71 12.57 -49.49
CA ASN A 513 -17.12 12.22 -49.42
C ASN A 513 -17.78 12.52 -48.06
N VAL A 514 -17.04 13.05 -47.07
CA VAL A 514 -17.65 13.50 -45.81
C VAL A 514 -18.49 14.75 -46.09
N PRO A 515 -19.82 14.73 -45.87
CA PRO A 515 -20.66 15.89 -46.15
C PRO A 515 -20.29 17.04 -45.22
N ASN A 516 -20.06 18.24 -45.79
CA ASN A 516 -20.03 19.48 -45.03
C ASN A 516 -21.32 19.55 -44.18
N SER A 517 -21.21 19.41 -42.86
CA SER A 517 -22.33 19.51 -41.94
C SER A 517 -22.72 20.98 -41.75
N GLN A 518 -23.42 21.52 -42.73
CA GLN A 518 -24.39 22.59 -42.53
C GLN A 518 -25.68 22.26 -43.29
N SER A 519 -26.50 21.37 -42.72
CA SER A 519 -27.98 21.50 -42.75
C SER A 519 -28.64 20.36 -41.97
N LYS A 520 -29.65 20.72 -41.18
CA LYS A 520 -30.53 19.84 -40.41
C LYS A 520 -31.35 18.92 -41.34
N SER A 521 -31.47 17.64 -41.00
CA SER A 521 -32.75 16.96 -40.68
C SER A 521 -32.62 15.43 -40.58
N ASN A 522 -33.29 14.88 -39.56
CA ASN A 522 -33.64 13.48 -39.27
C ASN A 522 -33.58 12.44 -40.41
N SER A 523 -32.94 11.30 -40.14
CA SER A 523 -33.62 9.99 -40.01
C SER A 523 -32.61 8.89 -39.65
N SER A 524 -33.04 8.00 -38.75
CA SER A 524 -32.38 6.74 -38.38
C SER A 524 -32.31 5.78 -39.57
N ASP A 525 -31.25 4.99 -39.67
CA ASP A 525 -31.34 3.52 -39.55
C ASP A 525 -29.99 2.81 -39.83
N GLN A 526 -29.69 1.91 -38.90
CA GLN A 526 -29.04 0.61 -39.00
C GLN A 526 -27.56 0.44 -39.40
N ILE A 527 -26.92 -0.30 -38.50
CA ILE A 527 -25.59 -0.89 -38.48
C ILE A 527 -25.64 -2.24 -39.19
N ASP A 528 -24.62 -2.56 -39.98
CA ASP A 528 -24.02 -3.89 -40.20
C ASP A 528 -22.61 -3.60 -40.74
N GLY A 529 -21.48 -4.02 -40.17
CA GLY A 529 -21.12 -5.35 -39.68
C GLY A 529 -19.88 -5.78 -40.49
N TYR A 530 -18.67 -5.51 -40.00
CA TYR A 530 -17.44 -6.17 -40.47
C TYR A 530 -16.42 -6.32 -39.34
N ASP A 531 -16.12 -7.58 -39.06
CA ASP A 531 -15.15 -8.08 -38.10
C ASP A 531 -13.70 -7.94 -38.58
N ASN A 532 -12.87 -7.62 -37.59
CA ASN A 532 -11.54 -8.17 -37.27
C ASN A 532 -10.23 -7.70 -37.92
N SER A 533 -9.27 -7.62 -36.99
CA SER A 533 -7.81 -7.50 -37.08
C SER A 533 -7.22 -6.19 -37.59
N ASN A 534 -7.31 -5.14 -36.76
CA ASN A 534 -6.28 -4.12 -36.59
C ASN A 534 -6.64 -3.31 -35.33
N ALA A 535 -6.23 -3.82 -34.15
CA ALA A 535 -6.27 -3.05 -32.92
C ALA A 535 -5.24 -1.91 -33.04
N SER A 536 -5.69 -0.82 -33.63
CA SER A 536 -4.94 0.41 -33.88
C SER A 536 -4.53 1.05 -32.56
N LEU A 537 -3.34 1.65 -32.50
CA LEU A 537 -2.90 2.54 -31.41
C LEU A 537 -3.95 3.62 -31.04
N SER A 538 -4.87 3.95 -31.96
CA SER A 538 -6.03 4.78 -31.66
C SER A 538 -6.94 4.19 -30.57
N ASP A 539 -7.20 2.87 -30.56
CA ASP A 539 -7.99 2.20 -29.51
C ASP A 539 -7.31 2.26 -28.13
N LEU A 540 -5.97 2.34 -28.12
CA LEU A 540 -5.20 2.47 -26.89
C LEU A 540 -5.27 3.91 -26.34
N VAL A 541 -5.32 4.91 -27.21
CA VAL A 541 -5.49 6.32 -26.84
C VAL A 541 -6.94 6.63 -26.42
N SER A 542 -7.95 6.02 -27.04
CA SER A 542 -9.35 6.15 -26.62
C SER A 542 -9.62 5.56 -25.24
N ARG A 543 -8.86 4.53 -24.84
CA ARG A 543 -8.93 3.95 -23.48
C ARG A 543 -8.29 4.85 -22.42
N ILE A 544 -7.38 5.74 -22.82
CA ILE A 544 -6.69 6.68 -21.91
C ILE A 544 -7.56 7.92 -21.62
N THR A 545 -8.48 8.30 -22.52
CA THR A 545 -9.38 9.45 -22.31
C THR A 545 -10.66 9.10 -21.53
N LEU A 546 -10.96 7.82 -21.30
CA LEU A 546 -12.14 7.36 -20.56
C LEU A 546 -11.87 7.00 -19.09
N SER A 547 -10.65 7.16 -18.58
CA SER A 547 -10.33 6.96 -17.16
C SER A 547 -10.11 8.29 -16.43
N ASP A 548 -11.14 9.11 -16.34
CA ASP A 548 -11.24 10.06 -15.24
C ASP A 548 -11.63 9.28 -13.97
N TYR A 549 -10.81 9.40 -12.93
CA TYR A 549 -11.15 9.15 -11.52
C TYR A 549 -11.82 7.81 -11.18
N VAL A 550 -10.98 6.80 -10.90
CA VAL A 550 -11.25 5.88 -9.78
C VAL A 550 -10.01 5.84 -8.90
N ASN A 551 -10.13 6.42 -7.71
CA ASN A 551 -9.27 6.13 -6.57
C ASN A 551 -9.18 4.62 -6.40
N ASN A 552 -8.03 4.02 -6.69
CA ASN A 552 -7.65 2.74 -6.12
C ASN A 552 -6.50 3.00 -5.15
N ASP A 553 -6.87 3.54 -3.98
CA ASP A 553 -6.23 3.16 -2.73
C ASP A 553 -6.62 1.68 -2.49
N GLU A 554 -5.88 0.75 -3.10
CA GLU A 554 -5.83 -0.62 -2.59
C GLU A 554 -4.36 -1.03 -2.52
N GLU A 555 -3.90 -1.03 -1.27
CA GLU A 555 -2.73 -1.74 -0.78
C GLU A 555 -2.73 -3.17 -1.34
N LEU A 556 -1.77 -3.47 -2.22
CA LEU A 556 -1.35 -4.85 -2.45
C LEU A 556 -0.32 -5.19 -1.40
N ASP A 557 -0.84 -5.48 -0.21
CA ASP A 557 -0.17 -6.23 0.84
C ASP A 557 0.09 -7.65 0.33
N CYS A 558 1.33 -7.93 -0.04
CA CYS A 558 1.83 -9.28 -0.29
C CYS A 558 3.30 -9.37 0.15
N PHE A 559 3.48 -9.64 1.45
CA PHE A 559 4.66 -10.12 2.19
C PHE A 559 5.88 -9.19 2.37
#